data_AF-A0A3N7CUV8-F1
#
_entry.id   AF-A0A3N7CUV8-F1
#
_cell.length_a   1.000
_cell.length_b   1.000
_cell.length_c   1.000
_cell.angle_alpha   90.00
_cell.angle_beta   90.00
_cell.angle_gamma   90.00
#
_symmetry.space_group_name_H-M   'P 1'
#
loop_
_entity.id
_entity.type
_entity.pdbx_description
1 polymer ?
#
loop_
_entity_poly.entity_id
_entity_poly.type
_entity_poly.pdbx_seq_one_letter_code
_entity_poly.pdbx_strand_id
1 'polypeptide(L)'
;MEQEHAIRLLLRQLKDIQAQSDKILGGEQSDEAIEAFSKYSIELKKYIAANITAPEIVLYLKELPEINYSRTQVKLWQYLILPSWGLHLYKNYHAKNKTMEEISMVRGKYASLTLLVGGLVK
;
A
#
# COMPACT_ATOMS: atom_id res chain seq x y z
N MET A 1 -15.97 13.24 -21.66
CA MET A 1 -15.22 12.11 -22.24
C MET A 1 -13.89 11.84 -21.54
N GLU A 2 -13.05 12.84 -21.26
CA GLU A 2 -11.76 12.60 -20.56
C GLU A 2 -11.92 12.14 -19.11
N GLN A 3 -12.83 12.74 -18.33
CA GLN A 3 -13.08 12.33 -16.94
C GLN A 3 -13.56 10.88 -16.80
N GLU A 4 -14.47 10.41 -17.64
CA GLU A 4 -14.92 9.00 -17.60
C GLU A 4 -13.79 8.02 -17.91
N HIS A 5 -12.86 8.39 -18.81
CA HIS A 5 -11.70 7.56 -19.11
C HIS A 5 -10.76 7.50 -17.91
N ALA A 6 -10.47 8.65 -17.29
CA ALA A 6 -9.67 8.73 -16.07
C ALA A 6 -10.30 7.91 -14.91
N ILE A 7 -11.62 7.98 -14.74
CA ILE A 7 -12.34 7.23 -13.72
C ILE A 7 -12.27 5.71 -13.98
N ARG A 8 -12.44 5.26 -15.23
CA ARG A 8 -12.29 3.84 -15.59
C ARG A 8 -10.88 3.32 -15.33
N LEU A 9 -9.86 4.09 -15.70
CA LEU A 9 -8.46 3.75 -15.41
C LEU A 9 -8.20 3.66 -13.91
N LEU A 10 -8.73 4.60 -13.15
CA LEU A 10 -8.62 4.59 -11.70
C LEU A 10 -9.29 3.36 -11.08
N LEU A 11 -10.51 3.01 -11.49
CA LEU A 11 -11.20 1.82 -10.99
C LEU A 11 -10.39 0.55 -11.23
N ARG A 12 -9.67 0.47 -12.36
CA ARG A 12 -8.72 -0.62 -12.62
C ARG A 12 -7.56 -0.59 -11.63
N GLN A 13 -6.89 0.56 -11.48
CA GLN A 13 -5.76 0.69 -10.54
C GLN A 13 -6.15 0.38 -9.09
N LEU A 14 -7.36 0.77 -8.66
CA LEU A 14 -7.88 0.44 -7.34
C LEU A 14 -8.10 -1.07 -7.15
N LYS A 15 -8.52 -1.78 -8.20
CA LYS A 15 -8.62 -3.25 -8.16
C LYS A 15 -7.24 -3.91 -8.16
N ASP A 16 -6.32 -3.39 -8.96
CA ASP A 16 -4.95 -3.92 -9.05
C ASP A 16 -4.23 -3.82 -7.70
N ILE A 17 -4.32 -2.68 -7.01
CA ILE A 17 -3.71 -2.53 -5.67
C ILE A 17 -4.37 -3.43 -4.63
N GLN A 18 -5.69 -3.64 -4.69
CA GLN A 18 -6.39 -4.59 -3.82
C GLN A 18 -5.91 -6.02 -4.09
N ALA A 19 -5.79 -6.43 -5.35
CA ALA A 19 -5.28 -7.76 -5.71
C ALA A 19 -3.82 -7.96 -5.27
N GLN A 20 -2.98 -6.92 -5.35
CA GLN A 20 -1.62 -6.97 -4.84
C GLN A 20 -1.59 -7.13 -3.32
N SER A 21 -2.44 -6.42 -2.58
CA SER A 21 -2.57 -6.61 -1.14
C SER A 21 -3.05 -8.02 -0.79
N ASP A 22 -3.98 -8.59 -1.56
CA ASP A 22 -4.48 -9.95 -1.33
C ASP A 22 -3.38 -11.01 -1.51
N LYS A 23 -2.50 -10.84 -2.49
CA LYS A 23 -1.33 -11.71 -2.66
C LYS A 23 -0.39 -11.65 -1.46
N ILE A 24 -0.09 -10.44 -0.99
CA ILE A 24 0.80 -10.23 0.17
C ILE A 24 0.18 -10.84 1.43
N LEU A 25 -1.09 -10.54 1.71
CA LEU A 25 -1.82 -11.08 2.86
C LEU A 25 -2.00 -12.62 2.77
N GLY A 26 -2.13 -13.16 1.55
CA GLY A 26 -2.34 -14.58 1.28
C GLY A 26 -1.07 -15.45 1.32
N GLY A 27 0.11 -14.87 1.52
CA GLY A 27 1.36 -15.63 1.72
C GLY A 27 2.56 -15.14 0.92
N GLU A 28 2.39 -14.23 -0.04
CA GLU A 28 3.49 -13.61 -0.79
C GLU A 28 4.12 -12.45 -0.01
N GLN A 29 4.54 -12.73 1.23
CA GLN A 29 5.07 -11.75 2.18
C GLN A 29 6.56 -11.46 1.92
N SER A 30 7.03 -11.45 0.67
CA SER A 30 8.43 -11.06 0.40
C SER A 30 8.62 -9.58 0.72
N ASP A 31 9.80 -9.21 1.21
CA ASP A 31 10.11 -7.81 1.53
C ASP A 31 10.02 -6.96 0.26
N GLU A 32 10.36 -7.54 -0.90
CA GLU A 32 10.21 -6.93 -2.22
C GLU A 32 8.74 -6.65 -2.59
N ALA A 33 7.82 -7.58 -2.32
CA ALA A 33 6.41 -7.39 -2.62
C ALA A 33 5.79 -6.31 -1.73
N ILE A 34 6.15 -6.30 -0.44
CA ILE A 34 5.71 -5.28 0.53
C ILE A 34 6.22 -3.90 0.14
N GLU A 35 7.51 -3.78 -0.23
CA GLU A 35 8.10 -2.52 -0.68
C GLU A 35 7.45 -2.02 -1.99
N ALA A 36 7.23 -2.92 -2.95
CA ALA A 36 6.55 -2.58 -4.21
C ALA A 36 5.11 -2.08 -3.96
N PHE A 37 4.37 -2.71 -3.05
CA PHE A 37 3.03 -2.28 -2.66
C PHE A 37 3.06 -0.90 -1.99
N SER A 38 3.97 -0.67 -1.04
CA SER A 38 4.15 0.61 -0.36
C SER A 38 4.39 1.76 -1.35
N LYS A 39 5.33 1.58 -2.29
CA LYS A 39 5.61 2.56 -3.35
C LYS A 39 4.41 2.82 -4.23
N TYR A 40 3.77 1.75 -4.72
CA TYR A 40 2.61 1.87 -5.59
C TYR A 40 1.42 2.55 -4.90
N SER A 41 1.20 2.27 -3.61
CA SER A 41 0.15 2.91 -2.79
C SER A 41 0.33 4.42 -2.70
N ILE A 42 1.56 4.88 -2.46
CA ILE A 42 1.90 6.31 -2.38
C ILE A 42 1.70 6.98 -3.75
N GLU A 43 2.16 6.34 -4.83
CA GLU A 43 1.99 6.86 -6.19
C GLU A 43 0.51 6.96 -6.59
N LEU A 44 -0.28 5.93 -6.29
CA LEU A 44 -1.71 5.91 -6.57
C LEU A 44 -2.44 7.01 -5.79
N LYS A 45 -2.12 7.19 -4.50
CA LYS A 45 -2.68 8.27 -3.67
C LYS A 45 -2.40 9.64 -4.29
N LYS A 46 -1.15 9.89 -4.73
CA LYS A 46 -0.75 11.14 -5.41
C LYS A 46 -1.49 11.32 -6.74
N TYR A 47 -1.61 10.26 -7.53
CA TYR A 47 -2.33 10.30 -8.80
C TYR A 47 -3.80 10.68 -8.60
N ILE A 48 -4.49 10.06 -7.64
CA ILE A 48 -5.90 10.36 -7.34
C ILE A 48 -6.05 11.81 -6.87
N ALA A 49 -5.17 12.27 -5.97
CA ALA A 49 -5.19 13.65 -5.48
C ALA A 49 -4.95 14.70 -6.58
N ALA A 50 -4.15 14.37 -7.60
CA ALA A 50 -3.88 15.27 -8.73
C ALA A 50 -4.98 15.30 -9.79
N ASN A 51 -5.76 14.21 -9.94
CA ASN A 51 -6.70 14.05 -11.06
C ASN A 51 -8.18 14.12 -10.64
N ILE A 52 -8.51 13.94 -9.37
CA ILE A 52 -9.88 13.97 -8.88
C ILE A 52 -10.10 15.13 -7.93
N THR A 53 -11.03 16.01 -8.30
CA THR A 53 -11.44 17.19 -7.54
C THR A 53 -12.69 16.95 -6.68
N ALA A 54 -13.32 15.78 -6.76
CA ALA A 54 -14.51 15.44 -5.98
C ALA A 54 -14.21 15.57 -4.47
N PRO A 55 -14.89 16.47 -3.72
CA PRO A 55 -14.54 16.77 -2.33
C PRO A 55 -14.55 15.55 -1.41
N GLU A 56 -15.52 14.65 -1.62
CA GLU A 56 -15.67 13.40 -0.86
C GLU A 56 -14.44 12.49 -1.02
N ILE A 57 -13.93 12.35 -2.24
CA ILE A 57 -12.75 11.55 -2.54
C ILE A 57 -11.49 12.20 -1.96
N VAL A 58 -11.37 13.52 -2.07
CA VAL A 58 -10.22 14.26 -1.51
C VAL A 58 -10.18 14.14 0.02
N LEU A 59 -11.33 14.23 0.70
CA LEU A 59 -11.43 14.01 2.14
C LEU A 59 -11.04 12.57 2.49
N TYR A 60 -11.57 11.59 1.75
CA TYR A 60 -11.28 10.19 1.99
C TYR A 60 -9.78 9.84 1.79
N LEU A 61 -9.13 10.43 0.79
CA LEU A 61 -7.70 10.25 0.56
C LEU A 61 -6.83 10.74 1.74
N LYS A 62 -7.25 11.78 2.45
CA LYS A 62 -6.52 12.27 3.63
C LYS A 62 -6.53 11.26 4.77
N GLU A 63 -7.57 10.43 4.86
CA GLU A 63 -7.68 9.37 5.84
C GLU A 63 -6.89 8.10 5.47
N LEU A 64 -6.41 7.99 4.22
CA LEU A 64 -5.73 6.80 3.74
C LEU A 64 -4.29 6.77 4.28
N PRO A 65 -3.95 5.79 5.14
CA PRO A 65 -2.63 5.77 5.77
C PRO A 65 -1.54 5.49 4.75
N GLU A 66 -0.40 6.14 4.93
CA GLU A 66 0.78 5.91 4.11
C GLU A 66 1.61 4.80 4.72
N ILE A 67 1.70 3.69 3.99
CA ILE A 67 2.56 2.59 4.38
C ILE A 67 3.95 2.93 3.91
N ASN A 68 4.88 3.07 4.85
CA ASN A 68 6.30 3.27 4.57
C ASN A 68 7.06 2.02 4.98
N TYR A 69 7.35 1.17 4.00
CA TYR A 69 8.18 -0.01 4.21
C TYR A 69 9.45 0.09 3.38
N SER A 70 10.60 0.06 4.05
CA SER A 70 11.91 0.00 3.42
C SER A 70 12.61 -1.29 3.83
N ARG A 71 12.99 -2.10 2.84
CA ARG A 71 13.76 -3.31 3.10
C ARG A 71 15.04 -2.98 3.87
N THR A 72 15.27 -3.68 4.97
CA THR A 72 16.52 -3.56 5.71
C THR A 72 17.61 -4.36 5.00
N GLN A 73 18.59 -3.68 4.43
CA GLN A 73 19.77 -4.34 3.84
C GLN A 73 20.78 -4.69 4.94
N VAL A 74 20.88 -5.97 5.29
CA VAL A 74 21.87 -6.45 6.25
C VAL A 74 23.19 -6.73 5.51
N LYS A 75 24.27 -6.06 5.91
CA LYS A 75 25.61 -6.27 5.34
C LYS A 75 26.24 -7.53 5.92
N LEU A 76 27.04 -8.24 5.12
CA LEU A 76 27.65 -9.54 5.48
C LEU A 76 28.43 -9.51 6.81
N TRP A 77 29.09 -8.40 7.13
CA TRP A 77 29.86 -8.25 8.38
C TRP A 77 28.98 -8.15 9.65
N GLN A 78 27.70 -7.75 9.51
CA GLN A 78 26.76 -7.64 10.63
C GLN A 78 26.31 -9.02 11.16
N TYR A 79 26.51 -10.09 10.35
CA TYR A 79 26.28 -11.47 10.77
C TYR A 79 27.38 -12.01 11.70
N LEU A 80 28.53 -11.33 11.81
CA LEU A 80 29.65 -11.75 12.65
C LEU A 80 29.48 -11.37 14.13
N ILE A 81 28.44 -10.57 14.48
CA ILE A 81 28.19 -10.06 15.84
C ILE A 81 26.90 -10.68 16.40
N LEU A 82 27.03 -11.87 17.01
CA LEU A 82 25.93 -12.74 17.45
C LEU A 82 24.90 -12.10 18.41
N PRO A 83 25.26 -11.26 19.41
CA PRO A 83 24.26 -10.70 20.35
C PRO A 83 23.40 -9.59 19.75
N SER A 84 23.94 -8.74 18.87
CA SER A 84 23.20 -7.64 18.23
C SER A 84 22.27 -8.12 17.10
N TRP A 85 22.57 -9.28 16.51
CA TRP A 85 21.83 -9.81 15.37
C TRP A 85 20.41 -10.26 15.73
N GLY A 86 20.22 -10.90 16.90
CA GLY A 86 18.91 -11.31 17.39
C GLY A 86 17.95 -10.13 17.62
N LEU A 87 18.46 -9.00 18.13
CA LEU A 87 17.69 -7.77 18.30
C LEU A 87 17.27 -7.16 16.95
N HIS A 88 18.14 -7.22 15.94
CA HIS A 88 17.82 -6.75 14.59
C HIS A 88 16.77 -7.62 13.90
N LEU A 89 16.89 -8.94 13.99
CA LEU A 89 15.90 -9.87 13.42
C LEU A 89 14.53 -9.70 14.08
N TYR A 90 14.49 -9.56 15.41
CA TYR A 90 13.25 -9.34 16.14
C TYR A 90 12.58 -8.02 15.75
N LYS A 91 13.35 -6.93 15.62
CA LYS A 91 12.83 -5.64 15.15
C LYS A 91 12.28 -5.72 13.73
N ASN A 92 12.98 -6.41 12.82
CA ASN A 92 12.53 -6.58 11.44
C ASN A 92 11.24 -7.41 11.36
N TYR A 93 11.13 -8.46 12.16
CA TYR A 93 9.93 -9.29 12.23
C TYR A 93 8.71 -8.48 12.73
N HIS A 94 8.87 -7.70 13.79
CA HIS A 94 7.81 -6.82 14.30
C HIS A 94 7.43 -5.71 13.32
N ALA A 95 8.43 -5.07 12.69
CA ALA A 95 8.17 -4.06 11.67
C ALA A 95 7.36 -4.64 10.50
N LYS A 96 7.72 -5.84 10.04
CA LYS A 96 6.99 -6.55 9.00
C LYS A 96 5.56 -6.87 9.40
N ASN A 97 5.35 -7.44 10.58
CA ASN A 97 4.00 -7.76 11.06
C ASN A 97 3.11 -6.51 11.18
N LYS A 98 3.67 -5.40 11.70
CA LYS A 98 2.96 -4.12 11.74
C LYS A 98 2.58 -3.64 10.34
N THR A 99 3.51 -3.72 9.39
CA THR A 99 3.22 -3.37 7.99
C THR A 99 2.14 -4.26 7.39
N MET A 100 2.09 -5.55 7.73
CA MET A 100 1.03 -6.45 7.27
C MET A 100 -0.36 -6.03 7.79
N GLU A 101 -0.46 -5.61 9.04
CA GLU A 101 -1.69 -5.06 9.61
C GLU A 101 -2.11 -3.76 8.88
N GLU A 102 -1.15 -2.88 8.61
CA GLU A 102 -1.38 -1.66 7.84
C GLU A 102 -1.85 -1.94 6.40
N ILE A 103 -1.28 -2.94 5.73
CA ILE A 103 -1.70 -3.39 4.39
C ILE A 103 -3.15 -3.84 4.40
N SER A 104 -3.56 -4.61 5.41
CA SER A 104 -4.95 -5.06 5.57
C SER A 104 -5.92 -3.89 5.72
N MET A 105 -5.57 -2.89 6.55
CA MET A 105 -6.36 -1.68 6.72
C MET A 105 -6.46 -0.86 5.43
N VAL A 106 -5.33 -0.65 4.74
CA VAL A 106 -5.26 0.12 3.49
C VAL A 106 -6.04 -0.56 2.37
N ARG A 107 -5.99 -1.89 2.27
CA ARG A 107 -6.84 -2.66 1.35
C ARG A 107 -8.31 -2.33 1.56
N GLY A 108 -8.78 -2.39 2.81
CA GLY A 108 -10.16 -2.05 3.16
C GLY A 108 -10.51 -0.63 2.73
N LYS A 109 -9.60 0.33 2.96
CA LYS A 109 -9.78 1.71 2.53
C LYS A 109 -9.87 1.84 1.00
N TYR A 110 -9.05 1.13 0.22
CA TYR A 110 -9.14 1.12 -1.24
C TYR A 110 -10.43 0.49 -1.76
N ALA A 111 -10.93 -0.56 -1.10
CA ALA A 111 -12.20 -1.16 -1.45
C ALA A 111 -13.37 -0.17 -1.31
N SER A 112 -13.42 0.58 -0.21
CA SER A 112 -14.45 1.63 -0.07
C SER A 112 -14.26 2.77 -1.07
N LEU A 113 -13.01 3.12 -1.40
CA LEU A 113 -12.73 4.11 -2.44
C LEU A 113 -13.23 3.64 -3.82
N THR A 114 -13.09 2.35 -4.15
CA THR A 114 -13.68 1.77 -5.37
C THR A 114 -15.19 1.93 -5.40
N LEU A 115 -15.88 1.74 -4.28
CA LEU A 115 -17.34 1.93 -4.19
C LEU A 115 -17.74 3.39 -4.40
N LEU A 116 -17.03 4.33 -3.77
CA LEU A 116 -17.27 5.77 -3.93
C LEU A 116 -17.07 6.21 -5.39
N VAL A 117 -15.92 5.85 -5.98
CA VAL A 117 -15.60 6.18 -7.38
C VAL A 117 -16.59 5.52 -8.34
N GLY A 118 -16.99 4.27 -8.08
CA GLY A 118 -17.99 3.57 -8.91
C GLY A 118 -19.38 4.19 -8.82
N GLY A 119 -19.74 4.80 -7.69
CA GLY A 119 -20.99 5.53 -7.52
C GLY A 119 -21.09 6.80 -8.37
N LEU A 120 -19.95 7.44 -8.69
CA LEU A 120 -19.89 8.64 -9.53
C LEU A 120 -20.12 8.37 -11.03
N VAL A 121 -20.13 7.11 -11.45
CA VAL A 121 -20.26 6.69 -12.87
C VAL A 121 -21.70 6.25 -13.22
N LYS A 122 -22.63 6.31 -12.27
CA LYS A 122 -24.06 6.07 -12.51
C LYS A 122 -24.78 7.34 -12.96
#